data_AF-A0A6I9NFU7-F1
#
_entry.id   AF-A0A6I9NFU7-F1
#
_cell.length_a   1.000
_cell.length_b   1.000
_cell.length_c   1.000
_cell.angle_alpha   90.00
_cell.angle_beta   90.00
_cell.angle_gamma   90.00
#
_symmetry.space_group_name_H-M   'P 1'
#
loop_
_entity.id
_entity.type
_entity.pdbx_description
1 polymer ?
#
loop_
_entity_poly.entity_id
_entity_poly.type
_entity_poly.pdbx_seq_one_letter_code
_entity_poly.pdbx_strand_id
1 'polypeptide(L)'
;GSDNHLILLDLRTKGTDGGRAEKVLEACAIACNKNTCPGDKSALRPSGLRFGSPALTSRGLMQEDFEKVADFIHRGNLLFFCFSITIRRPTL
;
A
#
# COMPACT_ATOMS: atom_id res chain seq x y z
N GLY A 1 8.44 -10.53 7.04
CA GLY A 1 7.67 -11.79 6.97
C GLY A 1 6.42 -11.66 7.81
N SER A 2 5.59 -12.70 7.85
CA SER A 2 4.45 -12.78 8.77
C SER A 2 4.19 -14.24 9.12
N ASP A 3 3.83 -14.50 10.37
CA ASP A 3 3.39 -15.80 10.87
C ASP A 3 1.86 -15.88 10.97
N ASN A 4 1.16 -14.84 10.49
CA ASN A 4 -0.29 -14.75 10.55
C ASN A 4 -0.89 -14.27 9.23
N HIS A 5 -2.20 -14.06 9.23
CA HIS A 5 -2.99 -13.68 8.06
C HIS A 5 -2.87 -12.21 7.66
N LEU A 6 -1.96 -11.46 8.29
CA LEU A 6 -1.77 -10.02 8.11
C LEU A 6 -0.32 -9.75 7.72
N ILE A 7 -0.10 -8.73 6.89
CA ILE A 7 1.23 -8.20 6.62
C ILE A 7 1.24 -6.70 6.84
N LEU A 8 2.34 -6.19 7.37
CA LEU A 8 2.59 -4.76 7.52
C LEU A 8 3.69 -4.36 6.53
N LEU A 9 3.32 -3.54 5.56
CA LEU A 9 4.22 -3.01 4.55
C LEU A 9 4.72 -1.63 4.98
N ASP A 10 6.03 -1.47 5.13
CA ASP A 10 6.65 -0.18 5.44
C ASP A 10 7.04 0.58 4.17
N LEU A 11 6.42 1.76 3.97
CA LEU A 11 6.62 2.58 2.79
C LEU A 11 7.72 3.65 2.94
N ARG A 12 8.40 3.72 4.10
CA ARG A 12 9.50 4.70 4.32
C ARG A 12 10.62 4.55 3.30
N THR A 13 10.94 3.32 2.91
CA THR A 13 11.94 3.00 1.88
C THR A 13 11.59 3.58 0.50
N LYS A 14 10.32 3.89 0.27
CA LYS A 14 9.80 4.49 -0.95
C LYS A 14 9.48 5.98 -0.78
N GLY A 15 9.83 6.60 0.35
CA GLY A 15 9.61 8.04 0.54
C GLY A 15 8.14 8.48 0.48
N THR A 16 7.19 7.58 0.76
CA THR A 16 5.75 7.89 0.78
C THR A 16 5.16 7.59 2.16
N ASP A 17 3.95 8.09 2.40
CA ASP A 17 3.18 7.88 3.62
C ASP A 17 1.99 6.95 3.37
N GLY A 18 1.62 6.18 4.39
CA GLY A 18 0.54 5.19 4.31
C GLY A 18 -0.81 5.82 3.99
N GLY A 19 -1.07 7.06 4.44
CA GLY A 19 -2.33 7.74 4.17
C GLY A 19 -2.51 8.16 2.71
N ARG A 20 -1.43 8.60 2.04
CA ARG A 20 -1.46 8.88 0.60
C ARG A 20 -1.55 7.61 -0.22
N ALA A 21 -0.78 6.59 0.14
CA ALA A 21 -0.82 5.31 -0.57
C ALA A 21 -2.19 4.63 -0.45
N GLU A 22 -2.82 4.67 0.72
CA GLU A 22 -4.18 4.20 0.98
C GLU A 22 -5.19 4.83 0.00
N LYS A 23 -5.19 6.16 -0.14
CA LYS A 23 -6.11 6.87 -1.05
C LYS A 23 -5.94 6.50 -2.52
N VAL A 24 -4.71 6.30 -2.96
CA VAL A 24 -4.42 5.91 -4.36
C VAL A 24 -4.89 4.48 -4.61
N LEU A 25 -4.60 3.58 -3.67
CA LEU A 25 -5.04 2.19 -3.75
C LEU A 25 -6.57 2.09 -3.69
N GLU A 26 -7.22 2.90 -2.86
CA GLU A 26 -8.69 3.00 -2.79
C GLU A 26 -9.29 3.45 -4.12
N ALA A 27 -8.69 4.44 -4.80
CA ALA A 27 -9.11 4.87 -6.13
C ALA A 27 -8.94 3.77 -7.20
N CYS A 28 -8.01 2.83 -7.00
CA CYS A 28 -7.83 1.63 -7.82
C CYS A 28 -8.65 0.43 -7.36
N ALA A 29 -9.66 0.63 -6.50
CA ALA A 29 -10.50 -0.41 -5.91
C ALA A 29 -9.74 -1.46 -5.05
N ILE A 30 -8.59 -1.08 -4.48
CA ILE A 30 -7.82 -1.90 -3.55
C ILE A 30 -8.05 -1.33 -2.14
N ALA A 31 -8.91 -1.98 -1.36
CA ALA A 31 -9.15 -1.60 0.02
C ALA A 31 -7.98 -2.04 0.92
N CYS A 32 -7.30 -1.07 1.53
CA CYS A 32 -6.23 -1.30 2.51
C CYS A 32 -6.35 -0.30 3.66
N ASN A 33 -5.62 -0.54 4.76
CA ASN A 33 -5.67 0.31 5.93
C ASN A 33 -4.29 0.87 6.27
N LYS A 34 -4.19 2.19 6.44
CA LYS A 34 -2.99 2.83 6.98
C LYS A 34 -2.75 2.40 8.42
N ASN A 35 -1.51 2.03 8.75
CA ASN A 35 -1.14 1.55 10.08
C ASN A 35 0.23 2.09 10.48
N THR A 36 0.42 2.46 11.74
CA THR A 36 1.71 2.92 12.25
C THR A 36 2.73 1.79 12.23
N CYS A 37 3.96 2.12 11.84
CA CYS A 37 5.10 1.21 11.87
C CYS A 37 6.05 1.57 13.02
N PRO A 38 6.84 0.61 13.52
CA PRO A 38 7.92 0.90 14.47
C PRO A 38 8.88 1.96 13.90
N GLY A 39 9.04 3.07 14.62
CA GLY A 39 9.88 4.21 14.22
C GLY A 39 9.12 5.33 13.47
N ASP A 40 7.79 5.28 13.40
CA ASP A 40 7.00 6.43 12.97
C ASP A 40 7.05 7.55 14.01
N LYS A 41 7.35 8.77 13.55
CA LYS A 41 7.42 9.97 14.42
C LYS A 41 6.04 10.51 14.80
N SER A 42 4.98 10.14 14.08
CA SER A 42 3.64 10.67 14.30
C SER A 42 2.57 9.65 13.92
N ALA A 43 1.59 9.45 14.81
CA ALA A 43 0.42 8.62 14.55
C ALA A 43 -0.53 9.22 13.50
N LEU A 44 -0.45 10.53 13.24
CA LEU A 44 -1.27 11.21 12.24
C LEU A 44 -0.79 10.92 10.81
N ARG A 45 0.48 10.55 10.64
CA ARG A 45 1.08 10.26 9.33
C ARG A 45 1.84 8.93 9.41
N PRO A 46 1.11 7.81 9.51
CA PRO A 46 1.73 6.49 9.54
C PRO A 46 2.46 6.21 8.22
N SER A 47 3.57 5.48 8.27
CA SER A 47 4.28 5.06 7.07
C SER A 47 3.83 3.70 6.54
N GLY A 48 3.00 2.97 7.30
CA GLY A 48 2.65 1.60 7.00
C GLY A 48 1.30 1.42 6.32
N LEU A 49 1.20 0.31 5.56
CA LEU A 49 -0.07 -0.25 5.09
C LEU A 49 -0.23 -1.68 5.61
N ARG A 50 -1.42 -2.00 6.11
CA ARG A 50 -1.77 -3.35 6.56
C ARG A 50 -2.64 -4.04 5.51
N PHE A 51 -2.24 -5.24 5.12
CA PHE A 51 -3.02 -6.12 4.25
C PHE A 51 -3.39 -7.40 5.00
N GLY A 52 -4.55 -7.96 4.69
CA GLY A 52 -5.01 -9.22 5.24
C GLY A 52 -5.45 -10.18 4.14
N SER A 53 -5.06 -11.44 4.24
CA SER A 53 -5.51 -12.50 3.33
C SER A 53 -6.94 -13.02 3.55
N PRO A 54 -7.59 -12.96 4.74
CA PRO A 54 -8.87 -13.66 4.97
C PRO A 54 -10.00 -13.28 4.03
N ALA A 55 -10.15 -11.99 3.72
CA ALA A 55 -11.24 -11.52 2.86
C ALA A 55 -11.14 -12.03 1.42
N LEU A 56 -9.91 -12.27 0.94
CA LEU A 56 -9.64 -12.78 -0.40
C LEU A 56 -9.65 -14.30 -0.43
N THR A 57 -9.09 -14.96 0.59
CA THR A 57 -9.13 -16.43 0.68
C THR A 57 -10.56 -16.95 0.87
N SER A 58 -11.42 -16.25 1.61
CA SER A 58 -12.86 -16.58 1.69
C SER A 58 -13.61 -16.44 0.36
N ARG A 59 -13.04 -15.72 -0.62
CA ARG A 59 -13.56 -15.63 -2.01
C ARG A 59 -12.94 -16.67 -2.94
N GLY A 60 -12.09 -17.57 -2.43
CA GLY A 60 -11.46 -18.64 -3.19
C GLY A 60 -10.13 -18.26 -3.85
N LEU A 61 -9.51 -17.13 -3.50
CA LEU A 61 -8.19 -16.77 -4.05
C LEU A 61 -7.11 -17.72 -3.52
N MET A 62 -6.27 -18.20 -4.44
CA MET A 62 -5.16 -19.10 -4.17
C MET A 62 -3.82 -18.34 -4.25
N GLN A 63 -2.71 -19.02 -3.95
CA GLN A 63 -1.37 -18.41 -3.92
C GLN A 63 -1.01 -17.69 -5.22
N GLU A 64 -1.33 -18.26 -6.38
CA GLU A 64 -1.11 -17.65 -7.70
C GLU A 64 -1.89 -16.33 -7.90
N ASP A 65 -3.06 -16.21 -7.28
CA ASP A 65 -3.84 -14.97 -7.33
C ASP A 65 -3.25 -13.90 -6.42
N PHE A 66 -2.64 -14.30 -5.30
CA PHE A 66 -1.93 -13.37 -4.41
C PHE A 66 -0.69 -12.75 -5.06
N GLU A 67 -0.03 -13.45 -5.98
CA GLU A 67 1.04 -12.87 -6.80
C GLU A 67 0.51 -11.73 -7.69
N LYS A 68 -0.63 -11.95 -8.35
CA LYS A 68 -1.30 -10.91 -9.15
C LYS A 68 -1.75 -9.73 -8.28
N VAL A 69 -2.25 -10.00 -7.07
CA VAL A 69 -2.62 -8.96 -6.08
C VAL A 69 -1.39 -8.13 -5.69
N ALA A 70 -0.25 -8.77 -5.44
CA ALA A 70 1.00 -8.07 -5.15
C ALA A 70 1.41 -7.15 -6.32
N ASP A 71 1.26 -7.60 -7.57
CA ASP A 71 1.52 -6.79 -8.76
C ASP A 71 0.55 -5.60 -8.90
N PHE A 72 -0.72 -5.76 -8.57
CA PHE A 72 -1.68 -4.65 -8.53
C PHE A 72 -1.27 -3.60 -7.48
N ILE A 73 -0.89 -4.05 -6.28
CA ILE A 73 -0.42 -3.16 -5.20
C ILE A 73 0.87 -2.44 -5.62
N HIS A 74 1.81 -3.16 -6.26
CA HIS A 74 3.04 -2.57 -6.76
C HIS A 74 2.77 -1.47 -7.79
N ARG A 75 1.90 -1.74 -8.77
CA ARG A 75 1.49 -0.76 -9.78
C ARG A 75 0.77 0.44 -9.19
N GLY A 76 -0.11 0.25 -8.22
CA GLY A 76 -0.77 1.36 -7.52
C GLY A 76 0.23 2.29 -6.81
N ASN A 77 1.24 1.71 -6.17
CA ASN A 77 2.32 2.49 -5.55
C ASN A 77 3.21 3.20 -6.58
N LEU A 78 3.46 2.58 -7.74
CA LEU A 78 4.18 3.22 -8.84
C LEU A 78 3.38 4.40 -9.43
N LEU A 79 2.06 4.26 -9.53
CA LEU A 79 1.17 5.32 -9.99
C LEU A 79 1.28 6.55 -9.09
N PHE A 80 1.32 6.36 -7.76
CA PHE A 80 1.59 7.46 -6.83
C PHE A 80 2.92 8.17 -7.15
N PHE A 81 3.98 7.40 -7.41
CA PHE A 81 5.30 7.97 -7.72
C PHE A 81 5.29 8.76 -9.02
N CYS A 82 4.66 8.21 -10.06
CA CYS A 82 4.48 8.85 -11.35
C CYS A 82 3.65 10.14 -11.22
N PHE A 83 2.56 10.10 -10.45
CA PHE A 83 1.72 11.28 -10.20
C PHE A 83 2.44 12.34 -9.39
N SER A 84 3.26 11.94 -8.41
CA SER A 84 4.09 12.85 -7.60
C SER A 84 5.19 13.51 -8.45
N ILE A 85 5.83 12.77 -9.36
CA ILE A 85 6.80 13.32 -10.32
C ILE A 85 6.11 14.28 -11.30
N THR A 86 4.94 13.91 -11.81
CA THR A 86 4.18 14.71 -12.79
C THR A 86 3.68 16.01 -12.16
N ILE A 87 3.12 15.95 -10.94
CA ILE A 87 2.63 17.14 -10.22
C ILE A 87 3.77 18.03 -9.70
N ARG A 88 4.98 17.50 -9.47
CA ARG A 88 6.16 18.32 -9.12
C ARG A 88 6.88 18.93 -10.34
N ARG A 89 6.40 18.69 -11.56
CA ARG A 89 6.84 19.43 -12.76
C ARG A 89 5.76 20.35 -13.37
N PRO A 90 5.26 21.39 -12.67
CA PRO A 90 4.56 22.49 -13.31
C PRO A 90 5.34 23.78 -13.07
N THR A 91 6.32 24.06 -13.94
CA THR A 91 6.82 25.37 -14.41
C THR A 91 8.25 25.21 -14.93
N LEU A 92 8.36 25.04 -16.25
CA LEU A 92 9.38 25.70 -17.05
C LEU A 92 8.79 27.04 -17.50
#